data_AF-A0A183BNM7-F1
#
_entry.id   AF-A0A183BNM7-F1
#
_cell.length_a   1.000
_cell.length_b   1.000
_cell.length_c   1.000
_cell.angle_alpha   90.00
_cell.angle_beta   90.00
_cell.angle_gamma   90.00
#
_symmetry.space_group_name_H-M   'P 1'
#
loop_
_entity.id
_entity.type
_entity.pdbx_description
1 polymer ?
#
loop_
_entity_poly.entity_id
_entity_poly.type
_entity_poly.pdbx_seq_one_letter_code
_entity_poly.pdbx_strand_id
1 'polypeptide(L)'
;MHLITQIVHHQMLHSTKARAKFLVHSRAFSVHQWKKFKRWQDIEKRNDYLFQIYQRQQFMKDPNTGLYLTPENIKQAMPKKDPEDQTRFDKGGITMDFLTMHTQFKYLDHSFDNIRRCREYSRFQAMQYDQRFLPDRLIFLGADLAAAHFIVHRNGSVKFVGDDRWFKREGRLGTYHLPGKKAEGFYVEAIDASDTELMFEGFDNLYDLEFLRMLSLRNCRWIDDWVLSRIGGMFANSLEMLDLTNCHRISAKGLLGLRSLTKLRFLRLDGLDKVQGLAKSALLLEETLPNLMVFGVDYDRAMAEHETEQKLLSNDRVVIDAKDNVFVEDDNGRLFYVKGCVNERVSVCDADKPLMTSLIRRELPKMDAEEFEQLNDLSKGKLRHFLLGSPSGYSWNEQVETMLTFEESWQHWEGVPTDVKMMPRYKRTVLLEERRRALLLEAAEEQKRLGRDGAEHEEEAGEDAGECDGEGRGGGAPQSEQHDGDGKREEEKIVVPKKVAQH
;
A
#
# COMPACT_ATOMS: atom_id res chain seq x y z
N MET A 1 -2.28 26.33 13.59
CA MET A 1 -2.20 25.14 14.46
C MET A 1 -1.88 25.42 15.93
N HIS A 2 -1.51 26.63 16.36
CA HIS A 2 -1.28 26.94 17.79
C HIS A 2 -2.52 27.45 18.57
N LEU A 3 -3.61 27.82 17.88
CA LEU A 3 -4.85 28.30 18.52
C LEU A 3 -5.87 27.19 18.81
N ILE A 4 -5.76 26.02 18.18
CA ILE A 4 -6.76 24.95 18.32
C ILE A 4 -6.45 24.05 19.53
N THR A 5 -5.17 23.90 19.90
CA THR A 5 -4.75 23.14 21.09
C THR A 5 -5.10 23.83 22.40
N GLN A 6 -5.20 25.17 22.44
CA GLN A 6 -5.59 25.91 23.65
C GLN A 6 -7.09 25.82 23.97
N ILE A 7 -7.95 25.62 22.95
CA ILE A 7 -9.41 25.59 23.15
C ILE A 7 -9.85 24.22 23.70
N VAL A 8 -9.21 23.12 23.27
CA VAL A 8 -9.54 21.77 23.76
C VAL A 8 -9.09 21.56 25.21
N HIS A 9 -7.99 22.19 25.65
CA HIS A 9 -7.50 22.07 27.02
C HIS A 9 -8.36 22.84 28.05
N HIS A 10 -9.13 23.85 27.61
CA HIS A 10 -9.94 24.69 28.49
C HIS A 10 -11.39 24.17 28.68
N GLN A 11 -11.87 23.27 27.81
CA GLN A 11 -13.20 22.64 27.93
C GLN A 11 -13.20 21.30 28.70
N MET A 12 -12.05 20.63 28.85
CA MET A 12 -11.95 19.36 29.60
C MET A 12 -11.90 19.51 31.13
N LEU A 13 -11.69 20.71 31.68
CA LEU A 13 -11.58 20.93 33.14
C LEU A 13 -12.89 21.29 33.86
N HIS A 14 -14.02 21.39 33.14
CA HIS A 14 -15.31 21.78 33.73
C HIS A 14 -16.35 20.64 33.84
N SER A 15 -16.00 19.37 33.60
CA SER A 15 -16.96 18.24 33.68
C SER A 15 -16.50 17.05 34.53
N THR A 16 -15.79 17.27 35.63
CA THR A 16 -15.47 16.17 36.57
C THR A 16 -15.45 16.63 38.03
N LYS A 17 -16.62 17.02 38.57
CA LYS A 17 -16.91 16.94 40.02
C LYS A 17 -18.36 16.53 40.28
N ALA A 18 -18.82 15.48 39.59
CA ALA A 18 -19.96 14.69 40.07
C ALA A 18 -19.44 13.73 41.16
N ARG A 19 -19.25 14.24 42.38
CA ARG A 19 -19.10 13.38 43.56
C ARG A 19 -20.49 12.87 43.94
N ALA A 20 -20.69 11.57 43.75
CA ALA A 20 -21.83 10.82 44.23
C ALA A 20 -22.10 11.15 45.71
N LYS A 21 -23.27 11.72 45.98
CA LYS A 21 -23.80 11.84 47.35
C LYS A 21 -24.34 10.47 47.75
N PHE A 22 -23.51 9.67 48.41
CA PHE A 22 -24.01 8.60 49.26
C PHE A 22 -24.77 9.24 50.43
N LEU A 23 -26.06 8.94 50.52
CA LEU A 23 -26.94 9.30 51.62
C LEU A 23 -26.51 8.59 52.91
N VAL A 24 -25.63 9.23 53.68
CA VAL A 24 -25.45 8.89 55.10
C VAL A 24 -26.40 9.75 55.90
N HIS A 25 -27.46 9.12 56.41
CA HIS A 25 -28.38 9.73 57.37
C HIS A 25 -27.64 9.93 58.71
N SER A 26 -27.05 11.11 58.93
CA SER A 26 -26.71 11.53 60.30
C SER A 26 -27.87 12.36 60.86
N ARG A 27 -28.60 11.79 61.84
CA ARG A 27 -29.57 12.54 62.65
C ARG A 27 -28.84 13.60 63.47
N ALA A 28 -28.80 14.82 62.98
CA ALA A 28 -28.33 15.98 63.74
C ALA A 28 -29.54 16.85 64.09
N PHE A 29 -29.99 16.74 65.35
CA PHE A 29 -30.91 17.68 65.98
C PHE A 29 -30.24 19.06 66.03
N SER A 30 -30.49 19.92 65.05
CA SER A 30 -30.04 21.31 65.07
C SER A 30 -31.09 22.18 65.76
N VAL A 31 -30.95 22.34 67.07
CA VAL A 31 -31.62 23.39 67.85
C VAL A 31 -31.27 24.74 67.20
N HIS A 32 -32.29 25.49 66.76
CA HIS A 32 -32.14 26.83 66.19
C HIS A 32 -31.65 27.81 67.26
N GLN A 33 -30.34 27.88 67.48
CA GLN A 33 -29.74 28.94 68.28
C GLN A 33 -29.62 30.20 67.41
N TRP A 34 -30.38 31.24 67.76
CA TRP A 34 -30.21 32.57 67.17
C TRP A 34 -28.85 33.13 67.61
N LYS A 35 -27.83 32.97 66.77
CA LYS A 35 -26.43 33.33 67.10
C LYS A 35 -26.19 34.82 67.36
N LYS A 36 -27.14 35.71 67.07
CA LYS A 36 -27.10 37.14 67.44
C LYS A 36 -28.46 37.81 67.26
N PHE A 37 -28.94 38.57 68.25
CA PHE A 37 -30.07 39.47 68.08
C PHE A 37 -29.65 40.60 67.13
N LYS A 38 -30.25 40.68 65.93
CA LYS A 38 -30.03 41.78 64.99
C LYS A 38 -31.06 42.87 65.28
N ARG A 39 -30.63 44.04 65.75
CA ARG A 39 -31.51 45.22 65.81
C ARG A 39 -31.81 45.68 64.39
N TRP A 40 -33.07 46.02 64.10
CA TRP A 40 -33.49 46.48 62.77
C TRP A 40 -32.71 47.73 62.31
N GLN A 41 -32.33 48.61 63.24
CA GLN A 41 -31.48 49.77 62.99
C GLN A 41 -30.09 49.40 62.44
N ASP A 42 -29.52 48.26 62.86
CA ASP A 42 -28.24 47.76 62.35
C ASP A 42 -28.41 47.11 60.96
N ILE A 43 -29.58 46.54 60.68
CA ILE A 43 -29.92 46.00 59.36
C ILE A 43 -30.10 47.14 58.36
N GLU A 44 -30.77 48.21 58.74
CA GLU A 44 -31.01 49.38 57.89
C GLU A 44 -29.71 50.13 57.59
N LYS A 45 -28.88 50.41 58.62
CA LYS A 45 -27.52 50.96 58.40
C LYS A 45 -26.65 50.06 57.52
N ARG A 46 -26.78 48.73 57.64
CA ARG A 46 -26.07 47.79 56.78
C ARG A 46 -26.59 47.83 55.35
N ASN A 47 -27.89 47.99 55.15
CA ASN A 47 -28.49 48.12 53.83
C ASN A 47 -28.09 49.43 53.16
N ASP A 48 -28.08 50.55 53.88
CA ASP A 48 -27.59 51.84 53.39
C ASP A 48 -26.09 51.77 53.04
N TYR A 49 -25.30 51.12 53.90
CA TYR A 49 -23.88 50.90 53.64
C TYR A 49 -23.64 50.04 52.38
N LEU A 50 -24.42 48.97 52.21
CA LEU A 50 -24.36 48.13 51.00
C LEU A 50 -24.85 48.88 49.75
N PHE A 51 -25.88 49.72 49.88
CA PHE A 51 -26.39 50.56 48.80
C PHE A 51 -25.35 51.59 48.35
N GLN A 52 -24.64 52.21 49.30
CA GLN A 52 -23.51 53.10 49.00
C GLN A 52 -22.33 52.36 48.35
N ILE A 53 -22.01 51.14 48.78
CA ILE A 53 -21.00 50.30 48.12
C ILE A 53 -21.43 49.96 46.69
N TYR A 54 -22.70 49.61 46.49
CA TYR A 54 -23.24 49.27 45.17
C TYR A 54 -23.19 50.47 44.22
N GLN A 55 -23.51 51.67 44.71
CA GLN A 55 -23.34 52.91 43.94
C GLN A 55 -21.86 53.20 43.62
N ARG A 56 -20.94 52.93 44.54
CA ARG A 56 -19.49 53.10 44.31
C ARG A 56 -18.91 52.08 43.32
N GLN A 57 -19.51 50.89 43.21
CA GLN A 57 -19.12 49.87 42.23
C GLN A 57 -19.58 50.21 40.80
N GLN A 58 -20.46 51.20 40.63
CA GLN A 58 -20.87 51.73 39.32
C GLN A 58 -19.87 52.74 38.75
N PHE A 59 -18.59 52.68 39.12
CA PHE A 59 -17.55 53.48 38.50
C PHE A 59 -16.39 52.57 38.13
N MET A 60 -16.12 52.43 36.83
CA MET A 60 -14.91 51.77 36.35
C MET A 60 -13.82 52.83 36.26
N LYS A 61 -12.72 52.65 36.99
CA LYS A 61 -11.57 53.56 36.90
C LYS A 61 -10.74 53.16 35.69
N ASP A 62 -10.57 54.08 34.75
CA ASP A 62 -9.76 53.82 33.58
C ASP A 62 -8.27 53.83 33.99
N PRO A 63 -7.51 52.73 33.81
CA PRO A 63 -6.19 52.60 34.45
C PRO A 63 -5.15 53.62 33.99
N ASN A 64 -5.27 54.13 32.76
CA ASN A 64 -4.26 55.01 32.16
C ASN A 64 -4.52 56.50 32.40
N THR A 65 -5.77 56.94 32.54
CA THR A 65 -6.14 58.36 32.66
C THR A 65 -6.60 58.75 34.06
N GLY A 66 -6.92 57.76 34.91
CA GLY A 66 -7.35 57.99 36.29
C GLY A 66 -8.77 58.57 36.43
N LEU A 67 -9.46 58.78 35.33
CA LEU A 67 -10.86 59.21 35.26
C LEU A 67 -11.78 58.04 35.66
N TYR A 68 -12.88 58.36 36.34
CA TYR A 68 -13.93 57.41 36.67
C TYR A 68 -14.96 57.39 35.55
N LEU A 69 -15.03 56.31 34.77
CA LEU A 69 -16.14 56.06 33.85
C LEU A 69 -17.35 55.58 34.64
N THR A 70 -18.42 56.36 34.63
CA THR A 70 -19.76 55.86 34.92
C THR A 70 -20.20 54.96 33.77
N PRO A 71 -20.55 53.67 33.99
CA PRO A 71 -21.31 52.90 33.01
C PRO A 71 -22.53 53.71 32.63
N GLU A 72 -22.84 53.75 31.33
CA GLU A 72 -24.00 54.47 30.81
C GLU A 72 -25.23 54.13 31.65
N ASN A 73 -25.90 55.15 32.17
CA ASN A 73 -27.16 54.95 32.86
C ASN A 73 -28.06 54.18 31.89
N ILE A 74 -28.63 53.04 32.29
CA ILE A 74 -29.46 52.21 31.38
C ILE A 74 -30.61 53.04 30.78
N LYS A 75 -31.02 54.14 31.46
CA LYS A 75 -31.99 55.13 30.98
C LYS A 75 -31.49 56.07 29.86
N GLN A 76 -30.18 56.21 29.71
CA GLN A 76 -29.50 57.04 28.71
C GLN A 76 -28.92 56.21 27.54
N ALA A 77 -28.89 54.88 27.67
CA ALA A 77 -28.57 54.01 26.55
C ALA A 77 -29.60 54.24 25.44
N MET A 78 -29.15 54.35 24.19
CA MET A 78 -30.06 54.47 23.06
C MET A 78 -31.05 53.30 23.07
N PRO A 79 -32.33 53.54 22.70
CA PRO A 79 -33.29 52.45 22.61
C PRO A 79 -32.72 51.34 21.73
N LYS A 80 -32.84 50.10 22.18
CA LYS A 80 -32.53 48.94 21.34
C LYS A 80 -33.36 49.05 20.06
N LYS A 81 -32.80 48.58 18.94
CA LYS A 81 -33.54 48.45 17.68
C LYS A 81 -34.92 47.84 17.94
N ASP A 82 -35.91 48.28 17.19
CA ASP A 82 -37.25 47.71 17.27
C ASP A 82 -37.19 46.18 17.08
N PRO A 83 -38.09 45.41 17.71
CA PRO A 83 -38.02 43.94 17.69
C PRO A 83 -37.99 43.32 16.28
N GLU A 84 -38.54 44.05 15.31
CA GLU A 84 -38.59 43.69 13.89
C GLU A 84 -37.23 43.85 13.19
N ASP A 85 -36.44 44.87 13.58
CA ASP A 85 -35.12 45.19 13.01
C ASP A 85 -33.94 44.58 13.76
N GLN A 86 -34.22 43.90 14.88
CA GLN A 86 -33.20 43.17 15.64
C GLN A 86 -32.71 41.96 14.83
N THR A 87 -31.41 41.97 14.52
CA THR A 87 -30.76 40.83 13.90
C THR A 87 -30.76 39.62 14.84
N ARG A 88 -30.53 38.42 14.30
CA ARG A 88 -30.43 37.20 15.12
C ARG A 88 -29.40 37.33 16.25
N PHE A 89 -28.29 38.02 15.98
CA PHE A 89 -27.26 38.33 16.98
C PHE A 89 -27.78 39.24 18.09
N ASP A 90 -28.52 40.30 17.74
CA ASP A 90 -29.13 41.25 18.69
C ASP A 90 -30.14 40.54 19.63
N LYS A 91 -30.77 39.45 19.16
CA LYS A 91 -31.67 38.58 19.94
C LYS A 91 -30.93 37.53 20.79
N GLY A 92 -29.60 37.57 20.86
CA GLY A 92 -28.77 36.57 21.55
C GLY A 92 -28.67 35.24 20.81
N GLY A 93 -29.09 35.18 19.55
CA GLY A 93 -28.95 34.03 18.67
C GLY A 93 -27.58 33.97 18.00
N ILE A 94 -27.18 32.75 17.65
CA ILE A 94 -25.93 32.49 16.94
C ILE A 94 -25.95 33.20 15.57
N THR A 95 -24.82 33.80 15.17
CA THR A 95 -24.69 34.49 13.87
C THR A 95 -24.94 33.54 12.70
N MET A 96 -25.43 34.07 11.57
CA MET A 96 -25.71 33.24 10.38
C MET A 96 -24.43 32.58 9.87
N ASP A 97 -23.32 33.31 9.82
CA ASP A 97 -22.01 32.78 9.41
C ASP A 97 -21.57 31.62 10.31
N PHE A 98 -21.71 31.74 11.63
CA PHE A 98 -21.40 30.64 12.52
C PHE A 98 -22.33 29.46 12.29
N LEU A 99 -23.63 29.69 12.04
CA LEU A 99 -24.58 28.62 11.77
C LEU A 99 -24.22 27.87 10.48
N THR A 100 -23.87 28.61 9.42
CA THR A 100 -23.43 28.06 8.13
C THR A 100 -22.11 27.29 8.29
N MET A 101 -21.15 27.83 9.04
CA MET A 101 -19.92 27.12 9.36
C MET A 101 -20.21 25.86 10.18
N HIS A 102 -21.09 25.93 11.18
CA HIS A 102 -21.49 24.77 11.98
C HIS A 102 -22.20 23.69 11.16
N THR A 103 -23.07 24.05 10.23
CA THR A 103 -23.73 23.08 9.34
C THR A 103 -22.77 22.47 8.34
N GLN A 104 -21.78 23.22 7.85
CA GLN A 104 -20.71 22.70 6.99
C GLN A 104 -19.78 21.74 7.75
N PHE A 105 -19.37 22.09 8.97
CA PHE A 105 -18.50 21.24 9.79
C PHE A 105 -19.21 20.00 10.35
N LYS A 106 -20.56 19.98 10.38
CA LYS A 106 -21.34 18.82 10.85
C LYS A 106 -21.03 17.53 10.06
N TYR A 107 -20.66 17.67 8.79
CA TYR A 107 -20.33 16.54 7.91
C TYR A 107 -18.83 16.32 7.74
N LEU A 108 -17.98 17.07 8.45
CA LEU A 108 -16.56 16.85 8.41
C LEU A 108 -16.22 15.69 9.35
N ASP A 109 -15.85 14.55 8.78
CA ASP A 109 -15.42 13.41 9.56
C ASP A 109 -14.17 13.78 10.37
N HIS A 110 -14.28 13.78 11.70
CA HIS A 110 -13.16 14.02 12.61
C HIS A 110 -12.47 12.73 13.05
N SER A 111 -12.73 11.61 12.37
CA SER A 111 -11.98 10.37 12.58
C SER A 111 -10.48 10.62 12.46
N PHE A 112 -9.69 9.87 13.25
CA PHE A 112 -8.24 9.94 13.19
C PHE A 112 -7.71 9.67 11.77
N ASP A 113 -8.38 8.79 11.02
CA ASP A 113 -8.04 8.48 9.64
C ASP A 113 -8.33 9.64 8.69
N ASN A 114 -9.47 10.31 8.81
CA ASN A 114 -9.74 11.48 7.97
C ASN A 114 -8.81 12.65 8.30
N ILE A 115 -8.50 12.88 9.58
CA ILE A 115 -7.51 13.90 10.00
C ILE A 115 -6.13 13.57 9.41
N ARG A 116 -5.71 12.31 9.43
CA ARG A 116 -4.46 11.86 8.83
C ARG A 116 -4.46 12.10 7.32
N ARG A 117 -5.51 11.68 6.60
CA ARG A 117 -5.67 11.90 5.15
C ARG A 117 -5.63 13.38 4.79
N CYS A 118 -6.35 14.22 5.52
CA CYS A 118 -6.32 15.67 5.33
C CYS A 118 -4.92 16.25 5.50
N ARG A 119 -4.17 15.83 6.54
CA ARG A 119 -2.78 16.28 6.74
C ARG A 119 -1.84 15.82 5.64
N GLU A 120 -1.98 14.57 5.20
CA GLU A 120 -1.20 14.02 4.07
C GLU A 120 -1.50 14.80 2.79
N TYR A 121 -2.78 15.09 2.51
CA TYR A 121 -3.20 15.88 1.36
C TYR A 121 -2.71 17.34 1.42
N SER A 122 -2.80 18.01 2.58
CA SER A 122 -2.24 19.35 2.74
C SER A 122 -0.72 19.38 2.57
N ARG A 123 0.00 18.37 3.09
CA ARG A 123 1.44 18.23 2.87
C ARG A 123 1.75 18.04 1.38
N PHE A 124 0.97 17.21 0.69
CA PHE A 124 1.10 16.98 -0.75
C PHE A 124 0.94 18.28 -1.55
N GLN A 125 -0.11 19.06 -1.30
CA GLN A 125 -0.32 20.36 -1.94
C GLN A 125 0.80 21.36 -1.66
N ALA A 126 1.28 21.41 -0.41
CA ALA A 126 2.41 22.27 -0.04
C ALA A 126 3.69 21.88 -0.79
N MET A 127 3.95 20.58 -0.96
CA MET A 127 5.09 20.09 -1.76
C MET A 127 4.94 20.48 -3.24
N GLN A 128 3.74 20.42 -3.82
CA GLN A 128 3.52 20.77 -5.23
C GLN A 128 3.77 22.25 -5.45
N TYR A 129 3.24 23.08 -4.56
CA TYR A 129 3.43 24.53 -4.61
C TYR A 129 4.89 24.94 -4.46
N ASP A 130 5.63 24.28 -3.56
CA ASP A 130 7.06 24.55 -3.32
C ASP A 130 7.95 24.14 -4.51
N GLN A 131 7.54 23.13 -5.28
CA GLN A 131 8.32 22.57 -6.40
C GLN A 131 8.03 23.22 -7.76
N ARG A 132 7.04 24.11 -7.86
CA ARG A 132 6.71 24.79 -9.12
C ARG A 132 7.92 25.53 -9.72
N PHE A 133 7.95 25.61 -11.04
CA PHE A 133 8.93 26.41 -11.76
C PHE A 133 8.76 27.91 -11.45
N LEU A 134 9.86 28.59 -11.12
CA LEU A 134 9.90 30.02 -10.86
C LEU A 134 10.71 30.73 -11.95
N PRO A 135 10.07 31.49 -12.87
CA PRO A 135 10.76 32.12 -14.00
C PRO A 135 11.80 33.16 -13.54
N ASP A 136 11.53 33.89 -12.45
CA ASP A 136 12.45 34.88 -11.90
C ASP A 136 13.80 34.24 -11.54
N ARG A 137 13.78 33.04 -10.96
CA ARG A 137 15.00 32.30 -10.60
C ARG A 137 15.83 31.97 -11.85
N LEU A 138 15.18 31.54 -12.92
CA LEU A 138 15.83 31.24 -14.19
C LEU A 138 16.51 32.49 -14.77
N ILE A 139 15.83 33.64 -14.74
CA ILE A 139 16.36 34.90 -15.30
C ILE A 139 17.59 35.38 -14.50
N PHE A 140 17.55 35.29 -13.17
CA PHE A 140 18.64 35.80 -12.31
C PHE A 140 19.87 34.88 -12.24
N LEU A 141 19.69 33.56 -12.27
CA LEU A 141 20.78 32.59 -12.08
C LEU A 141 21.20 31.85 -13.36
N GLY A 142 20.31 31.72 -14.34
CA GLY A 142 20.48 30.79 -15.46
C GLY A 142 19.96 29.38 -15.14
N ALA A 143 19.85 28.51 -16.15
CA ALA A 143 19.24 27.19 -16.05
C ALA A 143 19.99 26.26 -15.07
N ASP A 144 21.28 26.04 -15.32
CA ASP A 144 22.15 25.17 -14.51
C ASP A 144 22.18 25.56 -13.03
N LEU A 145 22.44 26.83 -12.75
CA LEU A 145 22.57 27.32 -11.38
C LEU A 145 21.20 27.34 -10.66
N ALA A 146 20.12 27.69 -11.36
CA ALA A 146 18.77 27.59 -10.81
C ALA A 146 18.40 26.15 -10.43
N ALA A 147 18.73 25.18 -11.30
CA ALA A 147 18.58 23.76 -11.04
C ALA A 147 19.42 23.31 -9.83
N ALA A 148 20.68 23.75 -9.75
CA ALA A 148 21.56 23.42 -8.63
C ALA A 148 21.00 23.92 -7.28
N HIS A 149 20.57 25.19 -7.22
CA HIS A 149 19.89 25.73 -6.03
C HIS A 149 18.62 24.94 -5.68
N PHE A 150 17.83 24.55 -6.68
CA PHE A 150 16.59 23.80 -6.49
C PHE A 150 16.82 22.41 -5.88
N ILE A 151 17.83 21.68 -6.37
CA ILE A 151 18.17 20.33 -5.89
C ILE A 151 18.82 20.39 -4.50
N VAL A 152 19.83 21.24 -4.31
CA VAL A 152 20.58 21.31 -3.04
C VAL A 152 19.69 21.78 -1.89
N HIS A 153 18.74 22.68 -2.14
CA HIS A 153 17.74 23.08 -1.14
C HIS A 153 16.90 21.89 -0.61
N ARG A 154 16.73 20.84 -1.42
CA ARG A 154 15.95 19.63 -1.09
C ARG A 154 16.82 18.48 -0.58
N ASN A 155 18.03 18.80 -0.13
CA ASN A 155 19.04 17.83 0.34
C ASN A 155 19.59 16.91 -0.76
N GLY A 156 19.38 17.24 -2.04
CA GLY A 156 20.14 16.61 -3.12
C GLY A 156 21.56 17.17 -3.21
N SER A 157 22.32 16.63 -4.15
CA SER A 157 23.67 17.09 -4.45
C SER A 157 23.91 17.21 -5.95
N VAL A 158 24.79 18.12 -6.32
CA VAL A 158 25.06 18.48 -7.72
C VAL A 158 26.56 18.58 -7.95
N LYS A 159 27.02 18.14 -9.12
CA LYS A 159 28.39 18.26 -9.61
C LYS A 159 28.41 19.12 -10.88
N PHE A 160 29.36 20.04 -10.98
CA PHE A 160 29.56 20.87 -12.16
C PHE A 160 30.66 20.33 -13.06
N VAL A 161 30.58 20.64 -14.35
CA VAL A 161 31.59 20.27 -15.35
C VAL A 161 32.95 20.86 -14.97
N GLY A 162 33.97 20.00 -14.89
CA GLY A 162 35.35 20.40 -14.56
C GLY A 162 35.66 20.45 -13.06
N ASP A 163 34.66 20.32 -12.20
CA ASP A 163 34.82 20.27 -10.74
C ASP A 163 34.56 18.86 -10.21
N ASP A 164 35.50 18.28 -9.47
CA ASP A 164 35.31 16.95 -8.85
C ASP A 164 34.48 16.96 -7.55
N ARG A 165 34.08 18.13 -7.08
CA ARG A 165 33.38 18.30 -5.80
C ARG A 165 31.87 18.21 -5.99
N TRP A 166 31.22 17.49 -5.09
CA TRP A 166 29.76 17.47 -4.97
C TRP A 166 29.29 18.60 -4.06
N PHE A 167 28.45 19.48 -4.58
CA PHE A 167 27.81 20.55 -3.84
C PHE A 167 26.56 19.99 -3.17
N LYS A 168 26.53 20.03 -1.84
CA LYS A 168 25.42 19.55 -1.02
C LYS A 168 25.15 20.51 0.12
N ARG A 169 24.00 20.34 0.76
CA ARG A 169 23.63 21.06 1.96
C ARG A 169 24.46 20.57 3.15
N GLU A 170 25.10 21.47 3.88
CA GLU A 170 25.99 21.14 4.99
C GLU A 170 25.54 21.80 6.31
N GLY A 171 25.83 21.12 7.42
CA GLY A 171 25.58 21.60 8.79
C GLY A 171 24.13 21.45 9.27
N ARG A 172 23.91 21.69 10.57
CA ARG A 172 22.57 21.59 11.19
C ARG A 172 21.58 22.67 10.75
N LEU A 173 22.10 23.85 10.36
CA LEU A 173 21.31 24.94 9.78
C LEU A 173 21.01 24.68 8.30
N GLY A 174 21.77 23.78 7.67
CA GLY A 174 21.59 23.39 6.29
C GLY A 174 21.85 24.54 5.32
N THR A 175 23.02 25.15 5.40
CA THR A 175 23.48 26.14 4.42
C THR A 175 24.19 25.43 3.28
N TYR A 176 24.20 26.04 2.10
CA TYR A 176 24.95 25.53 0.95
C TYR A 176 25.64 26.68 0.22
N HIS A 177 26.81 26.38 -0.35
CA HIS A 177 27.67 27.37 -0.98
C HIS A 177 27.51 27.30 -2.51
N LEU A 178 26.56 28.06 -3.03
CA LEU A 178 26.37 28.26 -4.47
C LEU A 178 26.32 29.77 -4.78
N PRO A 179 26.82 30.22 -5.94
CA PRO A 179 26.72 31.62 -6.35
C PRO A 179 25.27 32.10 -6.39
N GLY A 180 24.96 33.22 -5.74
CA GLY A 180 23.60 33.80 -5.75
C GLY A 180 23.25 34.63 -6.99
N LYS A 181 24.17 34.72 -7.97
CA LYS A 181 24.01 35.45 -9.23
C LYS A 181 24.53 34.59 -10.37
N LYS A 182 23.98 34.78 -11.58
CA LYS A 182 24.50 34.14 -12.79
C LYS A 182 26.01 34.33 -12.90
N ALA A 183 26.72 33.21 -13.02
CA ALA A 183 28.15 33.15 -13.22
C ALA A 183 28.42 32.18 -14.39
N GLU A 184 29.37 32.52 -15.24
CA GLU A 184 29.76 31.67 -16.37
C GLU A 184 30.64 30.50 -15.89
N GLY A 185 30.57 29.37 -16.59
CA GLY A 185 31.34 28.16 -16.28
C GLY A 185 30.67 27.16 -15.33
N PHE A 186 29.48 27.46 -14.80
CA PHE A 186 28.70 26.53 -13.97
C PHE A 186 27.71 25.74 -14.83
N TYR A 187 28.16 24.65 -15.43
CA TYR A 187 27.30 23.70 -16.16
C TYR A 187 27.11 22.44 -15.33
N VAL A 188 25.87 21.99 -15.15
CA VAL A 188 25.60 20.81 -14.31
C VAL A 188 25.96 19.53 -15.07
N GLU A 189 26.88 18.74 -14.51
CA GLU A 189 27.31 17.46 -15.07
C GLU A 189 26.55 16.29 -14.44
N ALA A 190 26.37 16.30 -13.12
CA ALA A 190 25.72 15.21 -12.41
C ALA A 190 24.78 15.72 -11.32
N ILE A 191 23.64 15.07 -11.18
CA ILE A 191 22.65 15.32 -10.13
C ILE A 191 22.43 14.02 -9.38
N ASP A 192 22.61 14.08 -8.07
CA ASP A 192 22.17 13.03 -7.16
C ASP A 192 21.04 13.57 -6.27
N ALA A 193 19.82 13.18 -6.61
CA ALA A 193 18.62 13.51 -5.88
C ALA A 193 18.08 12.31 -5.09
N SER A 194 18.97 11.40 -4.68
CA SER A 194 18.62 10.27 -3.80
C SER A 194 17.91 10.73 -2.52
N ASP A 195 16.91 9.97 -2.07
CA ASP A 195 16.10 10.23 -0.87
C ASP A 195 15.36 11.58 -0.85
N THR A 196 15.20 12.21 -2.03
CA THR A 196 14.42 13.45 -2.16
C THR A 196 12.95 13.17 -2.50
N GLU A 197 12.07 14.08 -2.09
CA GLU A 197 10.64 14.02 -2.43
C GLU A 197 10.33 14.79 -3.74
N LEU A 198 11.17 14.64 -4.77
CA LEU A 198 10.96 15.26 -6.08
C LEU A 198 9.69 14.74 -6.75
N MET A 199 8.86 15.66 -7.23
CA MET A 199 7.61 15.39 -7.93
C MET A 199 7.70 15.86 -9.38
N PHE A 200 6.71 15.47 -10.17
CA PHE A 200 6.62 15.79 -11.59
C PHE A 200 6.81 17.28 -11.89
N GLU A 201 6.15 18.16 -11.14
CA GLU A 201 6.23 19.62 -11.30
C GLU A 201 7.64 20.16 -11.04
N GLY A 202 8.41 19.48 -10.17
CA GLY A 202 9.78 19.86 -9.84
C GLY A 202 10.74 19.75 -11.01
N PHE A 203 10.50 18.82 -11.94
CA PHE A 203 11.37 18.58 -13.10
C PHE A 203 11.42 19.77 -14.07
N ASP A 204 10.41 20.65 -14.07
CA ASP A 204 10.46 21.87 -14.90
C ASP A 204 11.61 22.81 -14.47
N ASN A 205 12.11 22.69 -13.23
CA ASN A 205 13.30 23.42 -12.76
C ASN A 205 14.62 22.82 -13.25
N LEU A 206 14.60 21.63 -13.86
CA LEU A 206 15.76 20.96 -14.45
C LEU A 206 15.78 21.11 -15.98
N TYR A 207 15.06 22.09 -16.50
CA TYR A 207 15.00 22.36 -17.93
C TYR A 207 16.32 22.92 -18.45
N ASP A 208 16.64 22.60 -19.70
CA ASP A 208 17.79 23.13 -20.45
C ASP A 208 19.17 22.79 -19.85
N LEU A 209 19.33 21.60 -19.26
CA LEU A 209 20.63 21.10 -18.79
C LEU A 209 21.35 20.32 -19.89
N GLU A 210 22.05 21.03 -20.76
CA GLU A 210 22.72 20.48 -21.95
C GLU A 210 23.84 19.47 -21.61
N PHE A 211 24.50 19.64 -20.46
CA PHE A 211 25.69 18.87 -20.06
C PHE A 211 25.41 17.80 -18.99
N LEU A 212 24.14 17.55 -18.66
CA LEU A 212 23.78 16.57 -17.62
C LEU A 212 24.04 15.14 -18.11
N ARG A 213 25.03 14.47 -17.52
CA ARG A 213 25.44 13.09 -17.85
C ARG A 213 24.89 12.06 -16.88
N MET A 214 24.72 12.41 -15.61
CA MET A 214 24.31 11.48 -14.56
C MET A 214 23.13 12.03 -13.77
N LEU A 215 22.07 11.23 -13.63
CA LEU A 215 20.91 11.53 -12.81
C LEU A 215 20.60 10.35 -11.89
N SER A 216 20.68 10.55 -10.58
CA SER A 216 20.29 9.55 -9.59
C SER A 216 19.00 9.99 -8.88
N LEU A 217 17.99 9.11 -8.91
CA LEU A 217 16.66 9.30 -8.32
C LEU A 217 16.34 8.16 -7.33
N ARG A 218 17.36 7.63 -6.64
CA ARG A 218 17.19 6.52 -5.71
C ARG A 218 16.21 6.87 -4.58
N ASN A 219 15.36 5.91 -4.21
CA ASN A 219 14.37 6.05 -3.13
C ASN A 219 13.40 7.23 -3.32
N CYS A 220 13.27 7.79 -4.52
CA CYS A 220 12.34 8.87 -4.78
C CYS A 220 10.91 8.34 -4.93
N ARG A 221 10.08 8.59 -3.92
CA ARG A 221 8.74 7.99 -3.77
C ARG A 221 7.67 8.48 -4.75
N TRP A 222 7.89 9.60 -5.43
CA TRP A 222 6.90 10.27 -6.29
C TRP A 222 7.23 10.18 -7.79
N ILE A 223 8.30 9.46 -8.13
CA ILE A 223 8.71 9.25 -9.52
C ILE A 223 7.81 8.22 -10.16
N ASP A 224 7.08 8.63 -11.19
CA ASP A 224 6.12 7.82 -11.92
C ASP A 224 6.46 7.76 -13.43
N ASP A 225 5.61 7.10 -14.20
CA ASP A 225 5.76 6.94 -15.64
C ASP A 225 5.81 8.28 -16.40
N TRP A 226 5.10 9.29 -15.90
CA TRP A 226 5.06 10.62 -16.51
C TRP A 226 6.40 11.34 -16.34
N VAL A 227 7.01 11.21 -15.16
CA VAL A 227 8.36 11.71 -14.91
C VAL A 227 9.37 11.05 -15.86
N LEU A 228 9.31 9.73 -16.07
CA LEU A 228 10.24 9.04 -16.98
C LEU A 228 10.10 9.54 -18.43
N SER A 229 8.88 9.71 -18.91
CA SER A 229 8.62 10.30 -20.25
C SER A 229 9.20 11.71 -20.37
N ARG A 230 9.07 12.52 -19.31
CA ARG A 230 9.64 13.86 -19.24
C ARG A 230 11.17 13.85 -19.25
N ILE A 231 11.81 12.98 -18.45
CA ILE A 231 13.27 12.77 -18.48
C ILE A 231 13.73 12.38 -19.88
N GLY A 232 13.01 11.46 -20.54
CA GLY A 232 13.27 11.04 -21.91
C GLY A 232 13.25 12.18 -22.92
N GLY A 233 12.31 13.12 -22.78
CA GLY A 233 12.23 14.31 -23.63
C GLY A 233 13.27 15.39 -23.31
N MET A 234 13.54 15.64 -22.03
CA MET A 234 14.43 16.73 -21.58
C MET A 234 15.90 16.43 -21.81
N PHE A 235 16.34 15.18 -21.60
CA PHE A 235 17.76 14.82 -21.59
C PHE A 235 18.14 13.82 -22.69
N ALA A 236 17.37 13.78 -23.78
CA ALA A 236 17.54 12.88 -24.92
C ALA A 236 18.97 12.79 -25.47
N ASN A 237 19.70 13.92 -25.42
CA ASN A 237 21.02 14.09 -26.02
C ASN A 237 22.16 14.27 -25.02
N SER A 238 21.91 14.18 -23.71
CA SER A 238 22.92 14.46 -22.67
C SER A 238 23.10 13.32 -21.67
N LEU A 239 22.02 12.66 -21.28
CA LEU A 239 22.05 11.69 -20.18
C LEU A 239 22.73 10.38 -20.57
N GLU A 240 23.70 9.95 -19.76
CA GLU A 240 24.48 8.74 -19.94
C GLU A 240 24.22 7.70 -18.84
N MET A 241 23.88 8.14 -17.62
CA MET A 241 23.60 7.28 -16.47
C MET A 241 22.32 7.71 -15.73
N LEU A 242 21.42 6.76 -15.52
CA LEU A 242 20.17 6.95 -14.78
C LEU A 242 20.02 5.88 -13.68
N ASP A 243 19.84 6.30 -12.43
CA ASP A 243 19.55 5.40 -11.29
C ASP A 243 18.11 5.61 -10.82
N LEU A 244 17.29 4.56 -10.89
CA LEU A 244 15.87 4.53 -10.48
C LEU A 244 15.63 3.51 -9.34
N THR A 245 16.68 3.20 -8.58
CA THR A 245 16.62 2.23 -7.48
C THR A 245 15.49 2.56 -6.49
N ASN A 246 14.66 1.57 -6.13
CA ASN A 246 13.53 1.67 -5.20
C ASN A 246 12.42 2.69 -5.58
N CYS A 247 12.28 3.05 -6.85
CA CYS A 247 11.17 3.89 -7.32
C CYS A 247 9.90 3.08 -7.63
N HIS A 248 9.17 2.64 -6.59
CA HIS A 248 8.05 1.68 -6.73
C HIS A 248 6.80 2.16 -7.48
N ARG A 249 6.73 3.45 -7.88
CA ARG A 249 5.61 3.99 -8.67
C ARG A 249 5.81 3.87 -10.17
N ILE A 250 7.00 3.48 -10.60
CA ILE A 250 7.33 3.23 -12.00
C ILE A 250 6.70 1.92 -12.43
N SER A 251 6.06 1.92 -13.60
CA SER A 251 5.55 0.73 -14.26
C SER A 251 6.48 0.29 -15.40
N ALA A 252 6.29 -0.95 -15.85
CA ALA A 252 6.98 -1.46 -17.04
C ALA A 252 6.69 -0.62 -18.30
N LYS A 253 5.53 0.04 -18.39
CA LYS A 253 5.20 0.94 -19.51
C LYS A 253 5.96 2.26 -19.41
N GLY A 254 6.12 2.79 -18.20
CA GLY A 254 6.85 4.04 -17.96
C GLY A 254 8.31 3.98 -18.40
N LEU A 255 8.95 2.82 -18.23
CA LEU A 255 10.33 2.61 -18.71
C LEU A 255 10.49 2.86 -20.21
N LEU A 256 9.48 2.56 -21.02
CA LEU A 256 9.55 2.80 -22.48
C LEU A 256 9.64 4.30 -22.83
N GLY A 257 9.27 5.19 -21.91
CA GLY A 257 9.50 6.63 -22.03
C GLY A 257 10.98 7.02 -22.12
N LEU A 258 11.89 6.13 -21.70
CA LEU A 258 13.34 6.33 -21.75
C LEU A 258 13.95 6.01 -23.13
N ARG A 259 13.18 5.47 -24.07
CA ARG A 259 13.64 5.13 -25.43
C ARG A 259 14.26 6.32 -26.18
N SER A 260 13.85 7.54 -25.85
CA SER A 260 14.37 8.77 -26.46
C SER A 260 15.80 9.13 -26.02
N LEU A 261 16.32 8.49 -24.96
CA LEU A 261 17.66 8.77 -24.42
C LEU A 261 18.77 8.05 -25.23
N THR A 262 19.11 8.63 -26.39
CA THR A 262 20.06 8.03 -27.34
C THR A 262 21.48 7.83 -26.79
N LYS A 263 21.88 8.60 -25.78
CA LYS A 263 23.22 8.52 -25.15
C LYS A 263 23.24 7.70 -23.85
N LEU A 264 22.12 7.13 -23.43
CA LEU A 264 22.04 6.37 -22.19
C LEU A 264 22.87 5.08 -22.30
N ARG A 265 23.78 4.89 -21.34
CA ARG A 265 24.69 3.74 -21.26
C ARG A 265 24.42 2.87 -20.05
N PHE A 266 23.98 3.46 -18.94
CA PHE A 266 23.77 2.74 -17.69
C PHE A 266 22.40 3.08 -17.10
N LEU A 267 21.59 2.05 -16.86
CA LEU A 267 20.30 2.17 -16.19
C LEU A 267 20.26 1.23 -14.99
N ARG A 268 19.99 1.75 -13.79
CA ARG A 268 19.81 0.92 -12.58
C ARG A 268 18.34 0.85 -12.17
N LEU A 269 17.84 -0.36 -12.01
CA LEU A 269 16.44 -0.68 -11.67
C LEU A 269 16.32 -1.53 -10.38
N ASP A 270 17.33 -1.46 -9.50
CA ASP A 270 17.36 -2.25 -8.27
C ASP A 270 16.11 -2.01 -7.39
N GLY A 271 15.56 -3.06 -6.78
CA GLY A 271 14.44 -2.95 -5.83
C GLY A 271 13.07 -2.66 -6.46
N LEU A 272 12.92 -2.93 -7.76
CA LEU A 272 11.66 -2.82 -8.51
C LEU A 272 10.94 -4.18 -8.72
N ASP A 273 11.24 -5.19 -7.91
CA ASP A 273 10.75 -6.58 -8.03
C ASP A 273 9.22 -6.73 -8.05
N LYS A 274 8.48 -5.74 -7.53
CA LYS A 274 7.01 -5.73 -7.49
C LYS A 274 6.39 -5.32 -8.83
N VAL A 275 7.16 -4.72 -9.73
CA VAL A 275 6.66 -4.20 -11.01
C VAL A 275 6.55 -5.34 -12.01
N GLN A 276 5.31 -5.69 -12.38
CA GLN A 276 5.06 -6.76 -13.35
C GLN A 276 5.57 -6.36 -14.74
N GLY A 277 6.24 -7.28 -15.42
CA GLY A 277 6.73 -7.08 -16.78
C GLY A 277 7.97 -6.18 -16.91
N LEU A 278 8.62 -5.82 -15.79
CA LEU A 278 9.82 -4.98 -15.76
C LEU A 278 10.93 -5.54 -16.68
N ALA A 279 11.22 -6.83 -16.57
CA ALA A 279 12.27 -7.49 -17.35
C ALA A 279 11.98 -7.46 -18.86
N LYS A 280 10.72 -7.62 -19.28
CA LYS A 280 10.33 -7.53 -20.70
C LYS A 280 10.60 -6.12 -21.25
N SER A 281 10.24 -5.09 -20.48
CA SER A 281 10.50 -3.70 -20.88
C SER A 281 11.98 -3.35 -20.85
N ALA A 282 12.75 -3.88 -19.89
CA ALA A 282 14.20 -3.71 -19.84
C ALA A 282 14.88 -4.32 -21.08
N LEU A 283 14.50 -5.55 -21.45
CA LEU A 283 15.01 -6.22 -22.65
C LEU A 283 14.65 -5.44 -23.93
N LEU A 284 13.41 -4.95 -24.02
CA LEU A 284 13.00 -4.09 -25.15
C LEU A 284 13.81 -2.77 -25.19
N LEU A 285 14.14 -2.19 -24.04
CA LEU A 285 14.99 -1.00 -23.99
C LEU A 285 16.42 -1.30 -24.48
N GLU A 286 17.01 -2.40 -24.04
CA GLU A 286 18.34 -2.86 -24.50
C GLU A 286 18.36 -3.11 -26.02
N GLU A 287 17.27 -3.66 -26.59
CA GLU A 287 17.12 -3.80 -28.03
C GLU A 287 17.03 -2.45 -28.75
N THR A 288 16.28 -1.49 -28.19
CA THR A 288 16.15 -0.14 -28.79
C THR A 288 17.39 0.74 -28.64
N LEU A 289 18.18 0.54 -27.59
CA LEU A 289 19.37 1.31 -27.24
C LEU A 289 20.57 0.37 -27.14
N PRO A 290 21.31 0.12 -28.24
CA PRO A 290 22.29 -0.97 -28.32
C PRO A 290 23.51 -0.81 -27.39
N ASN A 291 23.72 0.38 -26.82
CA ASN A 291 24.82 0.65 -25.88
C ASN A 291 24.35 0.70 -24.41
N LEU A 292 23.07 0.37 -24.14
CA LEU A 292 22.49 0.41 -22.81
C LEU A 292 22.81 -0.89 -22.05
N MET A 293 23.30 -0.73 -20.83
CA MET A 293 23.39 -1.82 -19.85
C MET A 293 22.42 -1.55 -18.71
N VAL A 294 21.51 -2.51 -18.48
CA VAL A 294 20.54 -2.46 -17.39
C VAL A 294 21.03 -3.31 -16.21
N PHE A 295 20.96 -2.75 -15.00
CA PHE A 295 21.29 -3.43 -13.75
C PHE A 295 20.07 -3.55 -12.84
N GLY A 296 20.07 -4.56 -11.97
CA GLY A 296 19.04 -4.74 -10.95
C GLY A 296 17.77 -5.46 -11.40
N VAL A 297 17.81 -6.06 -12.59
CA VAL A 297 16.75 -6.91 -13.12
C VAL A 297 17.20 -8.37 -13.09
N ASP A 298 16.42 -9.22 -12.45
CA ASP A 298 16.61 -10.67 -12.45
C ASP A 298 15.90 -11.29 -13.66
N TYR A 299 16.64 -11.45 -14.76
CA TYR A 299 16.11 -12.01 -16.01
C TYR A 299 15.77 -13.50 -15.87
N ASP A 300 16.54 -14.27 -15.10
CA ASP A 300 16.33 -15.72 -14.91
C ASP A 300 14.98 -15.96 -14.22
N ARG A 301 14.71 -15.21 -13.15
CA ARG A 301 13.41 -15.27 -12.48
C ARG A 301 12.28 -14.86 -13.41
N ALA A 302 12.44 -13.79 -14.19
CA ALA A 302 11.40 -13.33 -15.10
C ALA A 302 11.10 -14.36 -16.21
N MET A 303 12.12 -15.06 -16.71
CA MET A 303 11.98 -16.15 -17.67
C MET A 303 11.23 -17.34 -17.05
N ALA A 304 11.60 -17.75 -15.82
CA ALA A 304 10.90 -18.82 -15.12
C ALA A 304 9.42 -18.48 -14.88
N GLU A 305 9.13 -17.24 -14.47
CA GLU A 305 7.75 -16.76 -14.32
C GLU A 305 6.99 -16.80 -15.65
N HIS A 306 7.63 -16.43 -16.75
CA HIS A 306 7.05 -16.51 -18.09
C HIS A 306 6.73 -17.94 -18.52
N GLU A 307 7.64 -18.88 -18.26
CA GLU A 307 7.42 -20.30 -18.55
C GLU A 307 6.25 -20.88 -17.75
N THR A 308 6.14 -20.52 -16.46
CA THR A 308 5.00 -20.95 -15.62
C THR A 308 3.68 -20.39 -16.16
N GLU A 309 3.68 -19.13 -16.61
CA GLU A 309 2.51 -18.52 -17.22
C GLU A 309 2.14 -19.19 -18.55
N GLN A 310 3.12 -19.48 -19.41
CA GLN A 310 2.86 -20.21 -20.66
C GLN A 310 2.30 -21.60 -20.41
N LYS A 311 2.82 -22.33 -19.41
CA LYS A 311 2.29 -23.64 -18.99
C LYS A 311 0.87 -23.56 -18.46
N LEU A 312 0.53 -22.48 -17.76
CA LEU A 312 -0.84 -22.23 -17.32
C LEU A 312 -1.77 -22.00 -18.52
N LEU A 313 -1.37 -21.14 -19.45
CA LEU A 313 -2.18 -20.79 -20.63
C LEU A 313 -2.30 -21.95 -21.64
N SER A 314 -1.33 -22.87 -21.68
CA SER A 314 -1.38 -24.04 -22.54
C SER A 314 -2.28 -25.16 -22.02
N ASN A 315 -2.82 -25.05 -20.80
CA ASN A 315 -3.69 -26.07 -20.22
C ASN A 315 -5.09 -26.01 -20.84
N ASP A 316 -5.64 -27.16 -21.23
CA ASP A 316 -6.93 -27.28 -21.91
C ASP A 316 -8.11 -26.68 -21.14
N ARG A 317 -8.05 -26.67 -19.79
CA ARG A 317 -9.11 -26.11 -18.94
C ARG A 317 -9.05 -24.59 -18.79
N VAL A 318 -8.01 -23.96 -19.30
CA VAL A 318 -7.80 -22.52 -19.14
C VAL A 318 -8.43 -21.76 -20.30
N VAL A 319 -9.38 -20.89 -19.97
CA VAL A 319 -10.13 -20.08 -20.93
C VAL A 319 -9.80 -18.61 -20.75
N ILE A 320 -9.56 -17.91 -21.86
CA ILE A 320 -9.24 -16.48 -21.86
C ILE A 320 -10.44 -15.70 -22.42
N ASP A 321 -10.91 -14.71 -21.67
CA ASP A 321 -11.95 -13.78 -22.10
C ASP A 321 -11.37 -12.68 -23.01
N ALA A 322 -12.22 -11.95 -23.74
CA ALA A 322 -11.84 -10.86 -24.64
C ALA A 322 -11.10 -9.68 -23.96
N LYS A 323 -11.11 -9.63 -22.62
CA LYS A 323 -10.40 -8.65 -21.80
C LYS A 323 -9.07 -9.18 -21.23
N ASP A 324 -8.55 -10.28 -21.77
CA ASP A 324 -7.35 -10.99 -21.28
C ASP A 324 -7.48 -11.44 -19.82
N ASN A 325 -8.70 -11.77 -19.38
CA ASN A 325 -8.93 -12.43 -18.10
C ASN A 325 -8.82 -13.93 -18.28
N VAL A 326 -8.03 -14.57 -17.43
CA VAL A 326 -7.74 -16.01 -17.41
C VAL A 326 -8.63 -16.68 -16.39
N PHE A 327 -9.41 -17.65 -16.85
CA PHE A 327 -10.31 -18.48 -16.05
C PHE A 327 -9.94 -19.95 -16.16
N VAL A 328 -10.25 -20.72 -15.12
CA VAL A 328 -10.17 -22.18 -15.10
C VAL A 328 -11.60 -22.74 -15.11
N GLU A 329 -11.88 -23.65 -16.04
CA GLU A 329 -13.17 -24.33 -16.17
C GLU A 329 -13.20 -25.63 -15.34
N ASP A 330 -14.25 -25.82 -14.54
CA ASP A 330 -14.51 -27.07 -13.82
C ASP A 330 -15.30 -28.08 -14.68
N ASP A 331 -15.47 -29.30 -14.18
CA ASP A 331 -16.20 -30.37 -14.87
C ASP A 331 -17.70 -30.05 -15.11
N ASN A 332 -18.25 -29.07 -14.41
CA ASN A 332 -19.62 -28.58 -14.60
C ASN A 332 -19.69 -27.34 -15.51
N GLY A 333 -18.59 -26.94 -16.14
CA GLY A 333 -18.51 -25.74 -16.98
C GLY A 333 -18.50 -24.42 -16.22
N ARG A 334 -18.14 -24.43 -14.93
CA ARG A 334 -18.05 -23.20 -14.11
C ARG A 334 -16.66 -22.57 -14.26
N LEU A 335 -16.63 -21.25 -14.44
CA LEU A 335 -15.39 -20.48 -14.61
C LEU A 335 -14.89 -19.89 -13.29
N PHE A 336 -13.65 -20.18 -12.96
CA PHE A 336 -12.94 -19.69 -11.78
C PHE A 336 -11.83 -18.71 -12.17
N TYR A 337 -11.88 -17.50 -11.63
CA TYR A 337 -10.92 -16.46 -11.98
C TYR A 337 -9.53 -16.75 -11.41
N VAL A 338 -8.50 -16.58 -12.24
CA VAL A 338 -7.10 -16.79 -11.86
C VAL A 338 -6.28 -15.52 -11.96
N LYS A 339 -6.29 -14.87 -13.13
CA LYS A 339 -5.45 -13.70 -13.44
C LYS A 339 -6.16 -12.81 -14.45
N GLY A 340 -5.92 -11.50 -14.41
CA GLY A 340 -6.49 -10.56 -15.36
C GLY A 340 -6.65 -9.16 -14.80
N CYS A 341 -7.62 -8.44 -15.34
CA CYS A 341 -7.94 -7.05 -15.00
C CYS A 341 -9.10 -6.91 -14.01
N VAL A 342 -9.62 -8.02 -13.46
CA VAL A 342 -10.72 -7.97 -12.48
C VAL A 342 -10.18 -7.45 -11.16
N ASN A 343 -10.90 -6.51 -10.55
CA ASN A 343 -10.54 -6.02 -9.22
C ASN A 343 -10.74 -7.13 -8.18
N GLU A 344 -9.61 -7.66 -7.69
CA GLU A 344 -9.58 -8.73 -6.69
C GLU A 344 -10.05 -8.23 -5.31
N ARG A 345 -9.97 -6.93 -5.06
CA ARG A 345 -10.50 -6.30 -3.83
C ARG A 345 -11.94 -5.88 -4.02
N VAL A 346 -12.72 -6.15 -2.99
CA VAL A 346 -14.04 -5.54 -2.81
C VAL A 346 -13.84 -4.05 -2.58
N SER A 347 -14.35 -3.21 -3.48
CA SER A 347 -14.39 -1.76 -3.26
C SER A 347 -15.30 -1.49 -2.07
N VAL A 348 -14.85 -0.67 -1.13
CA VAL A 348 -15.58 -0.37 0.10
C VAL A 348 -15.92 1.12 0.14
N CYS A 349 -17.10 1.50 0.64
CA CYS A 349 -17.48 2.88 0.86
C CYS A 349 -16.85 3.43 2.14
N ASP A 350 -16.99 4.73 2.38
CA ASP A 350 -16.46 5.40 3.58
C ASP A 350 -16.97 4.82 4.91
N ALA A 351 -18.05 4.04 4.89
CA ALA A 351 -18.61 3.34 6.06
C ALA A 351 -18.17 1.88 6.17
N ASP A 352 -17.08 1.48 5.51
CA ASP A 352 -16.56 0.12 5.43
C ASP A 352 -17.58 -0.93 4.89
N LYS A 353 -18.59 -0.48 4.13
CA LYS A 353 -19.54 -1.37 3.45
C LYS A 353 -19.10 -1.61 2.01
N PRO A 354 -19.20 -2.84 1.49
CA PRO A 354 -18.81 -3.12 0.11
C PRO A 354 -19.70 -2.33 -0.87
N LEU A 355 -19.07 -1.52 -1.74
CA LEU A 355 -19.72 -0.79 -2.84
C LEU A 355 -20.11 -1.72 -3.98
N MET A 356 -19.31 -2.77 -4.22
CA MET A 356 -19.54 -3.78 -5.25
C MET A 356 -19.28 -5.17 -4.67
N THR A 357 -20.15 -6.14 -4.94
CA THR A 357 -19.88 -7.54 -4.63
C THR A 357 -18.76 -8.06 -5.54
N SER A 358 -17.83 -8.87 -5.01
CA SER A 358 -16.77 -9.47 -5.82
C SER A 358 -17.38 -10.37 -6.90
N LEU A 359 -16.98 -10.17 -8.17
CA LEU A 359 -17.37 -11.04 -9.30
C LEU A 359 -16.70 -12.42 -9.24
N ILE A 360 -15.74 -12.61 -8.33
CA ILE A 360 -14.95 -13.83 -8.17
C ILE A 360 -15.77 -14.85 -7.38
N ARG A 361 -15.92 -16.06 -7.95
CA ARG A 361 -16.57 -17.20 -7.30
C ARG A 361 -15.71 -17.75 -6.17
N ARG A 362 -16.36 -18.14 -5.07
CA ARG A 362 -15.71 -18.73 -3.87
C ARG A 362 -16.10 -20.18 -3.62
N GLU A 363 -16.85 -20.78 -4.54
CA GLU A 363 -17.27 -22.18 -4.46
C GLU A 363 -16.09 -23.11 -4.79
N LEU A 364 -16.06 -24.31 -4.21
CA LEU A 364 -15.04 -25.30 -4.53
C LEU A 364 -15.21 -25.82 -5.97
N PRO A 365 -14.18 -25.76 -6.84
CA PRO A 365 -14.26 -26.30 -8.19
C PRO A 365 -14.44 -27.82 -8.16
N LYS A 366 -15.35 -28.35 -8.99
CA LYS A 366 -15.49 -29.79 -9.17
C LYS A 366 -14.53 -30.25 -10.27
N MET A 367 -13.38 -30.78 -9.84
CA MET A 367 -12.32 -31.33 -10.67
C MET A 367 -11.43 -32.24 -9.82
N ASP A 368 -10.51 -32.97 -10.41
CA ASP A 368 -9.61 -33.82 -9.62
C ASP A 368 -8.66 -32.98 -8.74
N ALA A 369 -8.30 -33.53 -7.57
CA ALA A 369 -7.47 -32.83 -6.59
C ALA A 369 -6.03 -32.62 -7.09
N GLU A 370 -5.49 -33.54 -7.89
CA GLU A 370 -4.15 -33.40 -8.45
C GLU A 370 -4.09 -32.30 -9.51
N GLU A 371 -5.07 -32.28 -10.40
CA GLU A 371 -5.19 -31.27 -11.44
C GLU A 371 -5.40 -29.87 -10.84
N PHE A 372 -6.24 -29.77 -9.81
CA PHE A 372 -6.43 -28.53 -9.06
C PHE A 372 -5.11 -28.04 -8.45
N GLU A 373 -4.31 -28.94 -7.86
CA GLU A 373 -3.02 -28.58 -7.26
C GLU A 373 -2.03 -28.08 -8.30
N GLN A 374 -1.93 -28.75 -9.46
CA GLN A 374 -1.07 -28.32 -10.56
C GLN A 374 -1.44 -26.92 -11.07
N LEU A 375 -2.72 -26.67 -11.31
CA LEU A 375 -3.21 -25.34 -11.73
C LEU A 375 -3.04 -24.29 -10.63
N ASN A 376 -3.21 -24.69 -9.38
CA ASN A 376 -3.00 -23.81 -8.24
C ASN A 376 -1.52 -23.41 -8.10
N ASP A 377 -0.59 -24.34 -8.31
CA ASP A 377 0.85 -24.06 -8.29
C ASP A 377 1.27 -23.18 -9.47
N LEU A 378 0.79 -23.46 -10.69
CA LEU A 378 1.00 -22.61 -11.87
C LEU A 378 0.44 -21.20 -11.70
N SER A 379 -0.66 -21.06 -10.96
CA SER A 379 -1.25 -19.77 -10.60
C SER A 379 -0.68 -19.13 -9.33
N LYS A 380 0.43 -19.66 -8.79
CA LYS A 380 1.07 -19.16 -7.56
C LYS A 380 0.11 -19.11 -6.36
N GLY A 381 -0.80 -20.08 -6.26
CA GLY A 381 -1.77 -20.22 -5.18
C GLY A 381 -3.02 -19.35 -5.29
N LYS A 382 -3.22 -18.63 -6.40
CA LYS A 382 -4.34 -17.69 -6.55
C LYS A 382 -5.70 -18.39 -6.52
N LEU A 383 -5.84 -19.54 -7.19
CA LEU A 383 -7.08 -20.30 -7.21
C LEU A 383 -7.60 -20.55 -5.79
N ARG A 384 -6.75 -21.09 -4.92
CA ARG A 384 -7.14 -21.37 -3.54
C ARG A 384 -7.27 -20.11 -2.67
N HIS A 385 -6.42 -19.11 -2.88
CA HIS A 385 -6.51 -17.84 -2.17
C HIS A 385 -7.89 -17.17 -2.31
N PHE A 386 -8.50 -17.23 -3.50
CA PHE A 386 -9.82 -16.65 -3.72
C PHE A 386 -10.96 -17.42 -3.04
N LEU A 387 -10.81 -18.73 -2.82
CA LEU A 387 -11.79 -19.55 -2.09
C LEU A 387 -11.90 -19.12 -0.62
N LEU A 388 -10.76 -18.85 0.02
CA LEU A 388 -10.68 -18.46 1.43
C LEU A 388 -11.15 -17.02 1.69
N GLY A 389 -11.17 -16.16 0.67
CA GLY A 389 -11.59 -14.77 0.83
C GLY A 389 -10.65 -13.93 1.70
N SER A 390 -9.33 -14.13 1.59
CA SER A 390 -8.34 -13.44 2.44
C SER A 390 -8.51 -11.91 2.40
N PRO A 391 -8.47 -11.21 3.55
CA PRO A 391 -8.54 -9.75 3.62
C PRO A 391 -7.36 -9.04 2.97
N SER A 392 -6.24 -9.74 2.74
CA SER A 392 -5.01 -9.14 2.18
C SER A 392 -5.06 -8.96 0.66
N GLY A 393 -5.78 -9.83 -0.06
CA GLY A 393 -6.26 -9.66 -1.44
C GLY A 393 -5.24 -9.69 -2.58
N TYR A 394 -3.94 -9.92 -2.34
CA TYR A 394 -2.89 -9.59 -3.33
C TYR A 394 -2.03 -10.80 -3.77
N SER A 395 -1.85 -11.80 -2.92
CA SER A 395 -1.06 -12.99 -3.25
C SER A 395 -1.23 -14.10 -2.22
N TRP A 396 -0.93 -15.33 -2.65
CA TRP A 396 -0.69 -16.43 -1.74
C TRP A 396 0.46 -16.09 -0.78
N ASN A 397 0.11 -15.89 0.48
CA ASN A 397 1.07 -15.61 1.56
C ASN A 397 1.03 -16.76 2.57
N GLU A 398 2.05 -16.82 3.43
CA GLU A 398 2.09 -17.67 4.63
C GLU A 398 0.80 -17.57 5.46
N GLN A 399 0.16 -16.39 5.46
CA GLN A 399 -1.12 -16.14 6.10
C GLN A 399 -2.25 -17.06 5.60
N VAL A 400 -2.27 -17.39 4.31
CA VAL A 400 -3.30 -18.25 3.71
C VAL A 400 -3.18 -19.68 4.26
N GLU A 401 -1.96 -20.17 4.41
CA GLU A 401 -1.69 -21.46 5.05
C GLU A 401 -2.07 -21.44 6.53
N THR A 402 -1.81 -20.35 7.26
CA THR A 402 -2.30 -20.24 8.64
C THR A 402 -3.82 -20.27 8.74
N MET A 403 -4.53 -19.63 7.80
CA MET A 403 -6.00 -19.69 7.72
C MET A 403 -6.48 -21.11 7.45
N LEU A 404 -5.86 -21.83 6.51
CA LEU A 404 -6.18 -23.23 6.22
C LEU A 404 -5.94 -24.15 7.43
N THR A 405 -4.84 -23.95 8.17
CA THR A 405 -4.57 -24.74 9.38
C THR A 405 -5.62 -24.50 10.47
N PHE A 406 -6.08 -23.26 10.60
CA PHE A 406 -7.13 -22.90 11.55
C PHE A 406 -8.48 -23.45 11.12
N GLU A 407 -8.88 -23.25 9.86
CA GLU A 407 -10.14 -23.78 9.30
C GLU A 407 -10.22 -25.30 9.42
N GLU A 408 -9.14 -26.02 9.11
CA GLU A 408 -9.09 -27.46 9.26
C GLU A 408 -9.30 -27.88 10.72
N SER A 409 -8.59 -27.24 11.66
CA SER A 409 -8.74 -27.54 13.10
C SER A 409 -10.15 -27.27 13.60
N TRP A 410 -10.79 -26.23 13.08
CA TRP A 410 -12.13 -25.83 13.43
C TRP A 410 -13.19 -26.78 12.84
N GLN A 411 -13.07 -27.14 11.57
CA GLN A 411 -13.94 -28.12 10.91
C GLN A 411 -13.84 -29.50 11.54
N HIS A 412 -12.62 -29.94 11.90
CA HIS A 412 -12.39 -31.17 12.65
C HIS A 412 -13.11 -31.14 14.01
N TRP A 413 -13.10 -30.00 14.71
CA TRP A 413 -13.82 -29.84 15.97
C TRP A 413 -15.35 -29.90 15.81
N GLU A 414 -15.88 -29.34 14.71
CA GLU A 414 -17.31 -29.44 14.38
C GLU A 414 -17.72 -30.79 13.77
N GLY A 415 -16.76 -31.66 13.46
CA GLY A 415 -17.01 -32.96 12.81
C GLY A 415 -17.39 -32.86 11.33
N VAL A 416 -17.09 -31.73 10.68
CA VAL A 416 -17.35 -31.50 9.26
C VAL A 416 -16.17 -32.03 8.44
N PRO A 417 -16.39 -32.93 7.45
CA PRO A 417 -15.31 -33.40 6.58
C PRO A 417 -14.72 -32.26 5.73
N THR A 418 -13.42 -32.03 5.85
CA THR A 418 -12.68 -31.04 5.04
C THR A 418 -12.29 -31.65 3.70
N ASP A 419 -12.53 -30.94 2.60
CA ASP A 419 -12.06 -31.33 1.26
C ASP A 419 -10.53 -31.24 1.18
N VAL A 420 -9.89 -32.20 0.50
CA VAL A 420 -8.43 -32.29 0.30
C VAL A 420 -7.85 -30.98 -0.28
N LYS A 421 -8.62 -30.29 -1.13
CA LYS A 421 -8.23 -29.00 -1.74
C LYS A 421 -8.05 -27.87 -0.73
N MET A 422 -8.77 -27.94 0.39
CA MET A 422 -8.76 -26.94 1.46
C MET A 422 -7.93 -27.41 2.67
N MET A 423 -7.16 -28.48 2.52
CA MET A 423 -6.23 -28.91 3.56
C MET A 423 -4.91 -28.12 3.51
N PRO A 424 -4.23 -27.96 4.66
CA PRO A 424 -2.89 -27.36 4.72
C PRO A 424 -1.85 -28.11 3.89
N ARG A 425 -0.76 -27.43 3.50
CA ARG A 425 0.34 -28.00 2.69
C ARG A 425 0.89 -29.33 3.18
N TYR A 426 1.13 -29.46 4.47
CA TYR A 426 1.78 -30.66 5.02
C TYR A 426 0.87 -31.90 4.96
N LYS A 427 -0.46 -31.74 4.95
CA LYS A 427 -1.41 -32.86 4.82
C LYS A 427 -1.79 -33.14 3.37
N ARG A 428 -2.04 -32.09 2.58
CA ARG A 428 -2.42 -32.25 1.16
C ARG A 428 -1.34 -32.98 0.36
N THR A 429 -0.06 -32.65 0.58
CA THR A 429 1.05 -33.25 -0.18
C THR A 429 1.17 -34.74 0.09
N VAL A 430 1.06 -35.16 1.35
CA VAL A 430 1.07 -36.57 1.74
C VAL A 430 -0.09 -37.33 1.11
N LEU A 431 -1.32 -36.81 1.23
CA LEU A 431 -2.51 -37.47 0.67
C LEU A 431 -2.46 -37.56 -0.87
N LEU A 432 -1.98 -36.52 -1.54
CA LEU A 432 -1.82 -36.53 -3.00
C LEU A 432 -0.72 -37.51 -3.44
N GLU A 433 0.39 -37.61 -2.71
CA GLU A 433 1.43 -38.60 -2.99
C GLU A 433 0.95 -40.04 -2.78
N GLU A 434 0.20 -40.30 -1.71
CA GLU A 434 -0.40 -41.60 -1.45
C GLU A 434 -1.38 -41.99 -2.57
N ARG A 435 -2.22 -41.04 -3.00
CA ARG A 435 -3.15 -41.24 -4.11
C ARG A 435 -2.43 -41.53 -5.44
N ARG A 436 -1.36 -40.80 -5.75
CA ARG A 436 -0.51 -41.06 -6.93
C ARG A 436 0.09 -42.46 -6.90
N ARG A 437 0.59 -42.90 -5.75
CA ARG A 437 1.15 -44.25 -5.58
C ARG A 437 0.09 -45.33 -5.78
N ALA A 438 -1.12 -45.12 -5.25
CA ALA A 438 -2.23 -46.04 -5.45
C ALA A 438 -2.61 -46.17 -6.93
N LEU A 439 -2.76 -45.05 -7.65
CA LEU A 439 -3.08 -45.04 -9.09
C LEU A 439 -1.99 -45.72 -9.93
N LEU A 440 -0.71 -45.51 -9.60
CA LEU A 440 0.41 -46.18 -10.29
C LEU A 440 0.40 -47.70 -10.06
N LEU A 441 0.03 -48.15 -8.87
CA LEU A 441 -0.10 -49.58 -8.57
C LEU A 441 -1.28 -50.20 -9.33
N GLU A 442 -2.43 -49.52 -9.36
CA GLU A 442 -3.59 -49.95 -10.13
C GLU A 442 -3.28 -50.04 -11.63
N ALA A 443 -2.64 -49.01 -12.21
CA ALA A 443 -2.23 -49.03 -13.61
C ALA A 443 -1.23 -50.16 -13.92
N ALA A 444 -0.29 -50.43 -13.01
CA ALA A 444 0.65 -51.54 -13.15
C ALA A 444 -0.04 -52.91 -13.03
N GLU A 445 -1.07 -53.04 -12.21
CA GLU A 445 -1.89 -54.25 -12.14
C GLU A 445 -2.74 -54.44 -13.40
N GLU A 446 -3.34 -53.38 -13.95
CA GLU A 446 -4.10 -53.43 -15.20
C GLU A 446 -3.21 -53.82 -16.39
N GLN A 447 -2.00 -53.26 -16.49
CA GLN A 447 -1.03 -53.66 -17.51
C GLN A 447 -0.63 -55.14 -17.37
N LYS A 448 -0.51 -55.65 -16.14
CA LYS A 448 -0.25 -57.09 -15.90
C LYS A 448 -1.43 -57.97 -16.29
N ARG A 449 -2.67 -57.50 -16.15
CA ARG A 449 -3.88 -58.23 -16.57
C ARG A 449 -3.96 -58.28 -18.10
N LEU A 450 -3.81 -57.14 -18.77
CA LEU A 450 -3.75 -57.05 -20.23
C LEU A 450 -2.60 -57.87 -20.84
N GLY A 451 -1.44 -57.91 -20.18
CA GLY A 451 -0.31 -58.76 -20.58
C GLY A 451 -0.52 -60.26 -20.34
N ARG A 452 -1.42 -60.66 -19.45
CA ARG A 452 -1.84 -62.06 -19.26
C ARG A 452 -2.87 -62.48 -20.31
N ASP A 453 -3.85 -61.64 -20.57
CA ASP A 453 -4.90 -61.91 -21.56
C ASP A 453 -4.32 -61.95 -22.99
N GLY A 454 -3.23 -61.20 -23.25
CA GLY A 454 -2.46 -61.29 -24.50
C GLY A 454 -1.62 -62.57 -24.64
N ALA A 455 -1.23 -63.21 -23.53
CA ALA A 455 -0.51 -64.49 -23.55
C ALA A 455 -1.47 -65.69 -23.73
N GLU A 456 -2.72 -65.58 -23.28
CA GLU A 456 -3.75 -66.62 -23.46
C GLU A 456 -4.31 -66.64 -24.91
N HIS A 457 -4.23 -65.53 -25.65
CA HIS A 457 -4.66 -65.48 -27.06
C HIS A 457 -3.62 -65.98 -28.09
N GLU A 458 -2.34 -66.15 -27.71
CA GLU A 458 -1.35 -66.82 -28.57
C GLU A 458 -1.34 -68.35 -28.41
N GLU A 459 -1.97 -68.92 -27.37
CA GLU A 459 -2.14 -70.38 -27.22
C GLU A 459 -3.36 -70.95 -27.96
N GLU A 460 -4.37 -70.14 -28.31
CA GLU A 460 -5.59 -70.59 -29.02
C GLU A 460 -5.54 -70.45 -30.56
N ALA A 461 -4.47 -69.89 -31.13
CA ALA A 461 -4.26 -69.80 -32.59
C ALA A 461 -3.30 -70.88 -33.14
N GLY A 462 -3.15 -72.00 -32.41
CA GLY A 462 -2.20 -73.07 -32.68
C GLY A 462 -2.80 -74.40 -33.16
N GLU A 463 -3.95 -74.40 -33.84
CA GLU A 463 -4.50 -75.60 -34.48
C GLU A 463 -5.16 -75.25 -35.84
N ASP A 464 -4.38 -74.93 -36.87
CA ASP A 464 -4.63 -75.46 -38.22
C ASP A 464 -3.50 -75.13 -39.23
N ALA A 465 -3.31 -76.06 -40.16
CA ALA A 465 -2.46 -76.04 -41.37
C ALA A 465 -0.97 -76.44 -41.23
N GLY A 466 -0.66 -77.59 -41.83
CA GLY A 466 0.69 -78.12 -42.00
C GLY A 466 1.42 -77.65 -43.26
N GLU A 467 2.72 -77.93 -43.22
CA GLU A 467 3.63 -78.35 -44.29
C GLU A 467 3.66 -77.53 -45.61
N CYS A 468 4.71 -76.72 -45.78
CA CYS A 468 5.44 -76.55 -47.06
C CYS A 468 6.81 -75.87 -46.84
N ASP A 469 7.83 -76.41 -47.53
CA ASP A 469 9.25 -76.05 -47.53
C ASP A 469 9.58 -74.63 -48.04
N GLY A 470 10.77 -74.11 -47.67
CA GLY A 470 11.50 -73.14 -48.51
C GLY A 470 12.35 -72.06 -47.83
N GLU A 471 13.66 -72.33 -47.75
CA GLU A 471 14.84 -71.44 -47.84
C GLU A 471 14.78 -69.92 -47.47
N GLY A 472 15.73 -69.48 -46.61
CA GLY A 472 16.63 -68.37 -46.98
C GLY A 472 16.67 -67.07 -46.13
N ARG A 473 17.75 -66.94 -45.34
CA ARG A 473 18.58 -65.72 -45.05
C ARG A 473 18.00 -64.47 -44.35
N GLY A 474 18.53 -64.19 -43.14
CA GLY A 474 19.47 -63.07 -42.92
C GLY A 474 19.05 -61.83 -42.09
N GLY A 475 19.65 -61.70 -40.88
CA GLY A 475 20.03 -60.44 -40.18
C GLY A 475 18.93 -59.68 -39.42
N GLY A 476 19.09 -59.10 -38.24
CA GLY A 476 20.20 -58.92 -37.29
C GLY A 476 19.67 -58.23 -36.01
N ALA A 477 20.39 -58.38 -34.88
CA ALA A 477 20.10 -57.79 -33.56
C ALA A 477 20.30 -56.24 -33.51
N PRO A 478 19.96 -55.47 -32.44
CA PRO A 478 20.51 -55.58 -31.07
C PRO A 478 19.48 -55.38 -29.92
N GLN A 479 19.56 -56.11 -28.80
CA GLN A 479 20.20 -55.77 -27.51
C GLN A 479 19.83 -54.41 -26.87
N SER A 480 19.17 -54.47 -25.70
CA SER A 480 19.48 -53.58 -24.57
C SER A 480 19.44 -54.37 -23.26
N GLU A 481 20.59 -54.35 -22.60
CA GLU A 481 20.94 -55.02 -21.35
C GLU A 481 20.40 -54.26 -20.13
N GLN A 482 20.01 -55.05 -19.15
CA GLN A 482 19.85 -54.65 -17.76
C GLN A 482 21.21 -54.33 -17.16
N HIS A 483 21.26 -53.32 -16.29
CA HIS A 483 22.29 -53.26 -15.26
C HIS A 483 21.69 -52.81 -13.93
N ASP A 484 21.67 -53.76 -13.00
CA ASP A 484 21.43 -53.57 -11.57
C ASP A 484 22.54 -52.70 -10.94
N GLY A 485 22.15 -51.92 -9.95
CA GLY A 485 23.01 -51.10 -9.11
C GLY A 485 22.40 -50.87 -7.74
N ASP A 486 22.66 -51.82 -6.85
CA ASP A 486 22.29 -51.88 -5.44
C ASP A 486 23.10 -50.87 -4.60
N GLY A 487 22.53 -50.31 -3.51
CA GLY A 487 23.36 -49.77 -2.42
C GLY A 487 22.93 -48.49 -1.68
N LYS A 488 22.37 -48.72 -0.48
CA LYS A 488 22.57 -47.97 0.79
C LYS A 488 21.84 -46.63 0.99
N ARG A 489 20.76 -46.69 1.81
CA ARG A 489 20.23 -45.58 2.60
C ARG A 489 20.89 -45.57 3.99
N GLU A 490 21.50 -44.46 4.35
CA GLU A 490 21.86 -44.14 5.74
C GLU A 490 20.65 -43.48 6.43
N GLU A 491 20.25 -44.03 7.57
CA GLU A 491 19.21 -43.46 8.43
C GLU A 491 19.83 -42.40 9.37
N GLU A 492 19.65 -41.12 9.09
CA GLU A 492 19.87 -40.05 10.07
C GLU A 492 18.62 -39.87 10.96
N LYS A 493 18.74 -40.32 12.22
CA LYS A 493 17.75 -40.05 13.28
C LYS A 493 17.84 -38.60 13.74
N ILE A 494 16.86 -37.79 13.36
CA ILE A 494 16.65 -36.45 13.93
C ILE A 494 15.80 -36.57 15.20
N VAL A 495 16.41 -36.28 16.34
CA VAL A 495 15.78 -36.20 17.67
C VAL A 495 15.12 -34.83 17.83
N VAL A 496 13.80 -34.79 18.00
CA VAL A 496 13.05 -33.56 18.35
C VAL A 496 12.69 -33.58 19.85
N PRO A 497 13.04 -32.54 20.64
CA PRO A 497 12.77 -32.52 22.07
C PRO A 497 11.31 -32.16 22.39
N LYS A 498 10.68 -32.94 23.27
CA LYS A 498 9.39 -32.63 23.89
C LYS A 498 9.54 -31.39 24.80
N LYS A 499 8.90 -30.28 24.43
CA LYS A 499 8.62 -29.19 25.38
C LYS A 499 7.33 -29.49 26.14
N VAL A 500 7.49 -29.54 27.46
CA VAL A 500 6.45 -29.67 28.49
C VAL A 500 5.63 -28.39 28.52
N ALA A 501 4.32 -28.50 28.32
CA ALA A 501 3.37 -27.45 28.66
C ALA A 501 3.15 -27.48 30.18
N GLN A 502 3.40 -26.34 30.84
CA GLN A 502 2.94 -26.06 32.20
C GLN A 502 1.87 -24.97 32.13
N HIS A 503 0.89 -25.14 33.01
CA HIS A 503 -0.35 -24.40 33.28
C HIS A 503 -0.42 -22.91 32.95
#